data_AF-A0AAW1MWV3-F1
#
_entry.id   AF-A0AAW1MWV3-F1
#
_cell.length_a   1.000
_cell.length_b   1.000
_cell.length_c   1.000
_cell.angle_alpha   90.00
_cell.angle_beta   90.00
_cell.angle_gamma   90.00
#
_symmetry.space_group_name_H-M   'P 1'
#
loop_
_entity.id
_entity.type
_entity.pdbx_description
1 polymer ?
#
loop_
_entity_poly.entity_id
_entity_poly.type
_entity_poly.pdbx_seq_one_letter_code
_entity_poly.pdbx_strand_id
1 'polypeptide(L)'
;MVMKHHEKTYRFNHIIRRFIKADDKKHLINFVLKTRTSENAQIRLNKSYDSVDELIKDIRNNFVARKSATTISTQLHQIKQQNKTLSEFGQEIEQLLSDLTLAQADGNENLLNYLRPVNEKIAINSFSNGVRSQELRTILKSRNCKSLKEAINTAIDEERNRP
;
A
#
# COMPACT_ATOMS: atom_id res chain seq x y z
N MET A 1 -23.41 -24.82 -3.35
CA MET A 1 -22.37 -25.81 -2.98
C MET A 1 -21.00 -25.13 -2.84
N VAL A 2 -20.85 -24.16 -1.93
CA VAL A 2 -19.58 -23.41 -1.72
C VAL A 2 -19.21 -23.31 -0.22
N MET A 3 -20.19 -23.52 0.68
CA MET A 3 -20.02 -23.40 2.13
C MET A 3 -19.16 -24.49 2.79
N LYS A 4 -18.95 -25.66 2.14
CA LYS A 4 -18.18 -26.77 2.72
C LYS A 4 -16.66 -26.66 2.57
N HIS A 5 -16.17 -25.74 1.73
CA HIS A 5 -14.71 -25.58 1.53
C HIS A 5 -14.08 -24.54 2.46
N HIS A 6 -14.81 -23.51 2.89
CA HIS A 6 -14.29 -22.51 3.84
C HIS A 6 -14.16 -23.03 5.28
N GLU A 7 -15.02 -23.95 5.71
CA GLU A 7 -14.98 -24.46 7.10
C GLU A 7 -13.79 -25.40 7.36
N LYS A 8 -13.32 -26.11 6.32
CA LYS A 8 -12.16 -27.02 6.41
C LYS A 8 -10.84 -26.26 6.54
N THR A 9 -10.68 -25.13 5.86
CA THR A 9 -9.46 -24.29 5.92
C THR A 9 -9.30 -23.60 7.28
N TYR A 10 -10.40 -23.19 7.91
CA TYR A 10 -10.36 -22.60 9.26
C TYR A 10 -10.06 -23.64 10.34
N ARG A 11 -10.63 -24.85 10.25
CA ARG A 11 -10.33 -25.93 11.20
C ARG A 11 -8.88 -26.42 11.09
N PHE A 12 -8.34 -26.52 9.88
CA PHE A 12 -6.94 -26.96 9.68
C PHE A 12 -5.94 -25.94 10.23
N ASN A 13 -6.16 -24.64 9.99
CA ASN A 13 -5.34 -23.57 10.57
C ASN A 13 -5.45 -23.49 12.10
N HIS A 14 -6.63 -23.75 12.66
CA HIS A 14 -6.81 -23.75 14.11
C HIS A 14 -6.13 -24.95 14.79
N ILE A 15 -6.13 -26.13 14.15
CA ILE A 15 -5.45 -27.34 14.63
C ILE A 15 -3.92 -27.16 14.59
N ILE A 16 -3.36 -26.66 13.48
CA ILE A 16 -1.91 -26.40 13.38
C ILE A 16 -1.45 -25.38 14.43
N ARG A 17 -2.22 -24.31 14.67
CA ARG A 17 -1.91 -23.33 15.71
C ARG A 17 -1.94 -23.90 17.13
N ARG A 18 -2.69 -24.98 17.37
CA ARG A 18 -2.86 -25.60 18.70
C ARG A 18 -1.82 -26.70 18.99
N PHE A 19 -1.11 -27.19 17.96
CA PHE A 19 -0.18 -28.32 18.08
C PHE A 19 1.30 -27.96 17.92
N ILE A 20 1.65 -26.77 17.43
CA ILE A 20 3.06 -26.38 17.29
C ILE A 20 3.48 -25.60 18.55
N LYS A 21 4.31 -26.22 19.40
CA LYS A 21 4.92 -25.56 20.56
C LYS A 21 5.90 -24.48 20.09
N ALA A 22 6.27 -23.55 20.97
CA ALA A 22 7.20 -22.47 20.61
C ALA A 22 8.52 -22.99 20.02
N ASP A 23 9.04 -24.09 20.58
CA ASP A 23 10.26 -24.75 20.09
C ASP A 23 10.09 -25.38 18.70
N ASP A 24 8.93 -25.96 18.40
CA ASP A 24 8.64 -26.57 17.09
C ASP A 24 8.58 -25.52 15.98
N LYS A 25 8.10 -24.30 16.29
CA LYS A 25 8.12 -23.17 15.34
C LYS A 25 9.54 -22.78 14.97
N LYS A 26 10.45 -22.75 15.95
CA LYS A 26 11.86 -22.41 15.74
C LYS A 26 12.56 -23.44 14.86
N HIS A 27 12.26 -24.73 15.05
CA HIS A 27 12.75 -25.80 14.18
C HIS A 27 12.22 -25.69 12.75
N LEU A 28 10.93 -25.35 12.60
CA LEU A 28 10.32 -25.16 11.29
C LEU A 28 10.92 -23.97 10.54
N ILE A 29 11.16 -22.85 11.22
CA ILE A 29 11.85 -21.67 10.66
C ILE A 29 13.24 -22.06 10.15
N ASN A 30 14.04 -22.73 11.00
CA ASN A 30 15.38 -23.18 10.61
C ASN A 30 15.36 -24.16 9.44
N PHE A 31 14.39 -25.08 9.40
CA PHE A 31 14.22 -25.99 8.28
C PHE A 31 13.93 -25.24 6.98
N VAL A 32 13.01 -24.27 7.01
CA VAL A 32 12.65 -23.46 5.84
C VAL A 32 13.84 -22.63 5.34
N LEU A 33 14.58 -21.97 6.24
CA LEU A 33 15.79 -21.21 5.90
C LEU A 33 16.91 -22.07 5.31
N LYS A 34 16.99 -23.34 5.68
CA LYS A 34 18.02 -24.25 5.13
C LYS A 34 17.61 -24.89 3.82
N THR A 35 16.32 -25.20 3.63
CA THR A 35 15.87 -26.09 2.55
C THR A 35 15.04 -25.40 1.48
N ARG A 36 14.49 -24.21 1.74
CA ARG A 36 13.52 -23.54 0.86
C ARG A 36 13.92 -22.14 0.40
N THR A 37 15.06 -21.62 0.86
CA THR A 37 15.59 -20.32 0.41
C THR A 37 16.75 -20.51 -0.56
N SER A 38 16.86 -19.64 -1.56
CA SER A 38 18.01 -19.63 -2.47
C SER A 38 19.30 -19.19 -1.74
N GLU A 39 20.46 -19.49 -2.32
CA GLU A 39 21.77 -19.10 -1.75
C GLU A 39 21.87 -17.59 -1.51
N ASN A 40 21.43 -16.77 -2.46
CA ASN A 40 21.37 -15.31 -2.29
C ASN A 40 20.44 -14.91 -1.13
N ALA A 41 19.37 -15.65 -0.89
CA ALA A 41 18.49 -15.38 0.23
C ALA A 41 19.12 -15.76 1.58
N GLN A 42 19.90 -16.85 1.63
CA GLN A 42 20.65 -17.28 2.81
C GLN A 42 21.75 -16.31 3.22
N ILE A 43 22.34 -15.59 2.26
CA ILE A 43 23.36 -14.56 2.52
C ILE A 43 22.74 -13.31 3.17
N ARG A 44 21.51 -12.94 2.78
CA ARG A 44 20.86 -11.67 3.19
C ARG A 44 19.96 -11.80 4.40
N LEU A 45 19.42 -12.99 4.68
CA LEU A 45 18.60 -13.26 5.87
C LEU A 45 19.47 -13.64 7.07
N ASN A 46 18.98 -13.35 8.27
CA ASN A 46 19.58 -13.86 9.50
C ASN A 46 19.53 -15.39 9.58
N LYS A 47 20.52 -15.97 10.29
CA LYS A 47 20.69 -17.42 10.42
C LYS A 47 19.64 -18.10 11.32
N SER A 48 18.97 -17.34 12.16
CA SER A 48 17.94 -17.83 13.10
C SER A 48 17.00 -16.70 13.50
N TYR A 49 15.77 -17.05 13.81
CA TYR A 49 14.75 -16.13 14.34
C TYR A 49 14.01 -16.80 15.50
N ASP A 50 13.57 -16.00 16.47
CA ASP A 50 12.82 -16.50 17.62
C ASP A 50 11.31 -16.52 17.35
N SER A 51 10.85 -15.75 16.36
CA SER A 51 9.46 -15.77 15.91
C SER A 51 9.32 -15.72 14.39
N VAL A 52 8.15 -16.14 13.92
CA VAL A 52 7.77 -16.00 12.50
C VAL A 52 7.65 -14.52 12.12
N ASP A 53 7.27 -13.65 13.06
CA ASP A 53 7.12 -12.21 12.81
C ASP A 53 8.47 -11.54 12.53
N GLU A 54 9.52 -11.93 13.25
CA GLU A 54 10.90 -11.48 12.97
C GLU A 54 11.39 -11.93 11.60
N LEU A 55 11.14 -13.20 11.23
CA LEU A 55 11.46 -13.71 9.91
C LEU A 55 10.74 -12.93 8.81
N ILE A 56 9.43 -12.70 8.96
CA ILE A 56 8.64 -11.94 7.98
C ILE A 56 9.16 -10.51 7.88
N LYS A 57 9.50 -9.88 9.01
CA LYS A 57 10.07 -8.52 9.04
C LYS A 57 11.40 -8.46 8.27
N ASP A 58 12.28 -9.43 8.47
CA ASP A 58 13.59 -9.46 7.83
C ASP A 58 13.51 -9.76 6.33
N ILE A 59 12.61 -10.66 5.92
CA ILE A 59 12.28 -10.89 4.51
C ILE A 59 11.77 -9.59 3.86
N ARG A 60 10.87 -8.87 4.54
CA ARG A 60 10.36 -7.58 4.05
C ARG A 60 11.46 -6.53 3.92
N ASN A 61 12.44 -6.53 4.81
CA ASN A 61 13.54 -5.57 4.75
C ASN A 61 14.53 -5.87 3.62
N ASN A 62 14.83 -7.14 3.38
CA ASN A 62 15.90 -7.53 2.45
C ASN A 62 15.42 -7.76 1.00
N PHE A 63 14.15 -8.12 0.79
CA PHE A 63 13.67 -8.57 -0.54
C PHE A 63 12.50 -7.77 -1.09
N VAL A 64 11.81 -6.96 -0.28
CA VAL A 64 10.82 -6.03 -0.83
C VAL A 64 11.57 -4.81 -1.33
N ALA A 65 11.63 -4.64 -2.65
CA ALA A 65 12.11 -3.41 -3.26
C ALA A 65 11.21 -2.25 -2.81
N ARG A 66 11.62 -1.54 -1.76
CA ARG A 66 10.89 -0.39 -1.27
C ARG A 66 11.15 0.78 -2.22
N LYS A 67 10.13 1.19 -2.97
CA LYS A 67 10.16 2.49 -3.64
C LYS A 67 10.38 3.55 -2.56
N SER A 68 11.39 4.40 -2.73
CA SER A 68 11.69 5.41 -1.71
C SER A 68 10.52 6.38 -1.58
N ALA A 69 10.19 6.79 -0.35
CA ALA A 69 9.14 7.78 -0.11
C ALA A 69 9.39 9.07 -0.91
N THR A 70 10.66 9.47 -1.07
CA THR A 70 11.08 10.59 -1.90
C THR A 70 10.69 10.41 -3.36
N THR A 71 10.98 9.24 -3.95
CA THR A 71 10.62 8.93 -5.34
C THR A 71 9.12 8.99 -5.55
N ILE A 72 8.34 8.39 -4.65
CA ILE A 72 6.87 8.39 -4.74
C ILE A 72 6.34 9.82 -4.59
N SER A 73 6.87 10.61 -3.66
CA SER A 73 6.50 12.01 -3.48
C SER A 73 6.79 12.85 -4.73
N THR A 74 7.97 12.69 -5.34
CA THR A 74 8.31 13.34 -6.61
C THR A 74 7.34 12.95 -7.72
N GLN A 75 7.01 11.66 -7.84
CA GLN A 75 6.02 11.18 -8.81
C GLN A 75 4.65 11.81 -8.57
N LEU A 76 4.18 11.81 -7.31
CA LEU A 76 2.90 12.38 -6.92
C LEU A 76 2.82 13.88 -7.24
N HIS A 77 3.91 14.64 -7.12
CA HIS A 77 3.94 16.07 -7.47
C HIS A 77 4.01 16.33 -8.98
N GLN A 78 4.64 15.45 -9.74
CA GLN A 78 4.86 15.64 -11.18
C GLN A 78 3.77 15.04 -12.05
N ILE A 79 2.94 14.14 -11.50
CA ILE A 79 1.92 13.42 -12.23
C ILE A 79 0.90 14.38 -12.90
N LYS A 80 0.53 14.05 -14.15
CA LYS A 80 -0.46 14.77 -14.96
C LYS A 80 -1.45 13.78 -15.55
N GLN A 81 -2.70 14.20 -15.74
CA GLN A 81 -3.75 13.38 -16.33
C GLN A 81 -3.41 12.86 -17.73
N GLN A 82 -2.72 13.67 -18.55
CA GLN A 82 -2.40 13.34 -19.94
C GLN A 82 -3.64 12.90 -20.74
N ASN A 83 -3.64 11.68 -21.30
CA ASN A 83 -4.73 11.12 -22.10
C ASN A 83 -5.68 10.22 -21.28
N LYS A 84 -5.47 10.11 -19.95
CA LYS A 84 -6.29 9.28 -19.06
C LYS A 84 -7.62 9.94 -18.77
N THR A 85 -8.65 9.13 -18.53
CA THR A 85 -9.91 9.60 -17.94
C THR A 85 -9.68 10.13 -16.52
N LEU A 86 -10.58 10.96 -16.01
CA LEU A 86 -10.49 11.45 -14.63
C LEU A 86 -10.51 10.31 -13.60
N SER A 87 -11.24 9.23 -13.89
CA SER A 87 -11.30 8.05 -13.02
C SER A 87 -9.95 7.31 -12.98
N GLU A 88 -9.34 7.05 -14.14
CA GLU A 88 -8.04 6.37 -14.20
C GLU A 88 -6.93 7.21 -13.55
N PHE A 89 -6.95 8.53 -13.79
CA PHE A 89 -6.01 9.45 -13.17
C PHE A 89 -6.20 9.53 -11.65
N GLY A 90 -7.45 9.54 -11.18
CA GLY A 90 -7.77 9.47 -9.76
C GLY A 90 -7.24 8.20 -9.08
N GLN A 91 -7.45 7.04 -9.71
CA GLN A 91 -6.94 5.76 -9.21
C GLN A 91 -5.41 5.71 -9.12
N GLU A 92 -4.71 6.29 -10.10
CA GLU A 92 -3.25 6.36 -10.06
C GLU A 92 -2.75 7.21 -8.89
N ILE A 93 -3.42 8.33 -8.60
CA ILE A 93 -3.11 9.16 -7.44
C ILE A 93 -3.45 8.45 -6.13
N GLU A 94 -4.56 7.73 -6.04
CA GLU A 94 -4.91 6.90 -4.86
C GLU A 94 -3.85 5.83 -4.58
N GLN A 95 -3.33 5.20 -5.63
CA GLN A 95 -2.25 4.21 -5.50
C GLN A 95 -0.96 4.87 -4.99
N LEU A 96 -0.54 6.00 -5.59
CA LEU A 96 0.66 6.72 -5.17
C LEU A 96 0.53 7.27 -3.74
N LEU A 97 -0.65 7.74 -3.35
CA LEU A 97 -0.97 8.18 -1.99
C LEU A 97 -0.80 7.03 -0.98
N SER A 98 -1.33 5.85 -1.33
CA SER A 98 -1.24 4.65 -0.49
C SER A 98 0.22 4.20 -0.35
N ASP A 99 0.94 4.11 -1.47
CA ASP A 99 2.36 3.75 -1.50
C ASP A 99 3.21 4.74 -0.68
N LEU A 100 2.95 6.05 -0.81
CA LEU A 100 3.66 7.09 -0.05
C LEU A 100 3.43 6.94 1.44
N THR A 101 2.17 6.74 1.84
CA THR A 101 1.79 6.60 3.26
C THR A 101 2.44 5.38 3.89
N LEU A 102 2.46 4.25 3.17
CA LEU A 102 3.14 3.03 3.63
C LEU A 102 4.66 3.21 3.68
N ALA A 103 5.24 3.83 2.67
CA ALA A 103 6.69 4.08 2.60
C ALA A 103 7.17 5.02 3.72
N GLN A 104 6.39 6.05 4.06
CA GLN A 104 6.70 6.97 5.16
C GLN A 104 6.45 6.38 6.54
N ALA A 105 5.43 5.53 6.68
CA ALA A 105 5.13 4.89 7.97
C ALA A 105 6.20 3.88 8.36
N ASP A 106 6.90 3.26 7.40
CA ASP A 106 7.97 2.28 7.63
C ASP A 106 7.58 1.19 8.65
N GLY A 107 6.35 0.68 8.53
CA GLY A 107 5.81 -0.34 9.43
C GLY A 107 5.38 0.16 10.81
N ASN A 108 5.42 1.47 11.08
CA ASN A 108 4.90 2.07 12.31
C ASN A 108 3.43 2.48 12.13
N GLU A 109 2.52 1.67 12.67
CA GLU A 109 1.07 1.92 12.56
C GLU A 109 0.63 3.22 13.22
N ASN A 110 1.31 3.69 14.27
CA ASN A 110 0.97 4.94 14.94
C ASN A 110 1.17 6.16 14.03
N LEU A 111 2.15 6.10 13.12
CA LEU A 111 2.40 7.17 12.16
C LEU A 111 1.29 7.27 11.10
N LEU A 112 0.59 6.18 10.79
CA LEU A 112 -0.47 6.19 9.77
C LEU A 112 -1.58 7.18 10.10
N ASN A 113 -1.91 7.35 11.38
CA ASN A 113 -2.95 8.28 11.83
C ASN A 113 -2.58 9.75 11.57
N TYR A 114 -1.29 10.08 11.58
CA TYR A 114 -0.77 11.42 11.30
C TYR A 114 -0.48 11.62 9.81
N LEU A 115 0.02 10.60 9.13
CA LEU A 115 0.42 10.66 7.73
C LEU A 115 -0.79 10.71 6.79
N ARG A 116 -1.86 9.97 7.08
CA ARG A 116 -3.09 9.97 6.25
C ARG A 116 -3.62 11.38 5.96
N PRO A 117 -3.94 12.24 6.95
CA PRO A 117 -4.48 13.57 6.66
C PRO A 117 -3.48 14.49 5.96
N VAL A 118 -2.18 14.32 6.19
CA VAL A 118 -1.13 15.10 5.52
C VAL A 118 -1.04 14.71 4.05
N ASN A 119 -0.94 13.41 3.77
CA ASN A 119 -0.79 12.91 2.42
C ASN A 119 -2.08 13.08 1.60
N GLU A 120 -3.25 13.04 2.24
CA GLU A 120 -4.53 13.36 1.61
C GLU A 120 -4.50 14.76 0.98
N LYS A 121 -4.00 15.77 1.72
CA LYS A 121 -3.86 17.14 1.21
C LYS A 121 -2.90 17.22 0.03
N ILE A 122 -1.81 16.45 0.08
CA ILE A 122 -0.84 16.38 -1.03
C ILE A 122 -1.54 15.80 -2.27
N ALA A 123 -2.28 14.69 -2.10
CA ALA A 123 -2.98 14.04 -3.20
C ALA A 123 -4.06 14.94 -3.82
N ILE A 124 -4.84 15.65 -3.02
CA ILE A 124 -5.83 16.63 -3.51
C ILE A 124 -5.15 17.72 -4.35
N ASN A 125 -4.04 18.27 -3.86
CA ASN A 125 -3.29 19.30 -4.58
C ASN A 125 -2.68 18.76 -5.88
N SER A 126 -2.11 17.56 -5.85
CA SER A 126 -1.55 16.89 -7.02
C SER A 126 -2.62 16.59 -8.07
N PHE A 127 -3.78 16.07 -7.66
CA PHE A 127 -4.92 15.85 -8.54
C PHE A 127 -5.37 17.16 -9.17
N SER A 128 -5.65 18.17 -8.34
CA SER A 128 -6.14 19.48 -8.80
C SER A 128 -5.16 20.21 -9.73
N ASN A 129 -3.85 20.04 -9.54
CA ASN A 129 -2.83 20.63 -10.43
C ASN A 129 -2.49 19.74 -11.64
N GLY A 130 -2.86 18.47 -11.59
CA GLY A 130 -2.55 17.47 -12.60
C GLY A 130 -3.67 17.25 -13.63
N VAL A 131 -4.91 17.61 -13.30
CA VAL A 131 -6.05 17.59 -14.24
C VAL A 131 -5.73 18.43 -15.48
N ARG A 132 -6.08 17.93 -16.67
CA ARG A 132 -5.75 18.54 -17.97
C ARG A 132 -6.48 19.85 -18.22
N SER A 133 -7.77 19.92 -17.85
CA SER A 133 -8.59 21.09 -18.13
C SER A 133 -8.35 22.23 -17.13
N GLN A 134 -7.98 23.41 -17.63
CA GLN A 134 -7.73 24.60 -16.80
C GLN A 134 -8.97 25.01 -15.98
N GLU A 135 -10.16 24.90 -16.56
CA GLU A 135 -11.42 25.23 -15.89
C GLU A 135 -11.67 24.29 -14.69
N LEU A 136 -11.54 22.98 -14.88
CA LEU A 136 -11.65 22.00 -13.80
C LEU A 136 -10.60 22.25 -12.71
N ARG A 137 -9.37 22.64 -13.06
CA ARG A 137 -8.36 23.02 -12.07
C ARG A 137 -8.82 24.19 -11.20
N THR A 138 -9.46 25.20 -11.80
CA THR A 138 -10.01 26.35 -11.06
C THR A 138 -11.17 25.95 -10.16
N ILE A 139 -12.12 25.16 -10.67
CA ILE A 139 -13.28 24.67 -9.90
C ILE A 139 -12.83 23.82 -8.70
N LEU A 140 -11.87 22.92 -8.90
CA LEU A 140 -11.34 22.06 -7.82
C LEU A 140 -10.67 22.88 -6.73
N LYS A 141 -9.90 23.93 -7.11
CA LYS A 141 -9.25 24.83 -6.16
C LYS A 141 -10.24 25.68 -5.37
N SER A 142 -11.35 26.10 -5.98
CA SER A 142 -12.37 26.90 -5.30
C SER A 142 -13.27 26.08 -4.37
N ARG A 143 -13.58 24.83 -4.74
CA ARG A 143 -14.43 23.94 -3.91
C ARG A 143 -13.81 23.51 -2.58
N ASN A 144 -12.49 23.64 -2.41
CA ASN A 144 -11.77 23.28 -1.18
C ASN A 144 -12.11 21.85 -0.68
N CYS A 145 -11.95 20.86 -1.57
CA CYS A 145 -12.27 19.47 -1.30
C CYS A 145 -11.52 18.95 -0.06
N LYS A 146 -12.20 18.19 0.80
CA LYS A 146 -11.64 17.64 2.05
C LYS A 146 -11.01 16.27 1.88
N SER A 147 -11.36 15.57 0.80
CA SER A 147 -10.78 14.27 0.45
C SER A 147 -10.48 14.19 -1.05
N LEU A 148 -9.54 13.33 -1.42
CA LEU A 148 -9.22 13.01 -2.80
C LEU A 148 -10.45 12.45 -3.53
N LYS A 149 -11.22 11.58 -2.87
CA LYS A 149 -12.46 11.02 -3.44
C LYS A 149 -13.47 12.11 -3.80
N GLU A 150 -13.63 13.10 -2.93
CA GLU A 150 -14.50 14.27 -3.20
C GLU A 150 -13.98 15.09 -4.38
N ALA A 151 -12.67 15.30 -4.48
CA ALA A 151 -12.05 16.00 -5.61
C ALA A 151 -12.25 15.25 -6.93
N ILE A 152 -12.10 13.91 -6.93
CA ILE A 152 -12.31 13.07 -8.12
C ILE A 152 -13.78 13.13 -8.56
N ASN A 153 -14.71 12.90 -7.64
CA ASN A 153 -16.14 12.92 -7.95
C ASN A 153 -16.58 14.29 -8.46
N THR A 154 -16.12 15.36 -7.81
CA THR A 154 -16.33 16.74 -8.28
C THR A 154 -15.88 16.92 -9.72
N ALA A 155 -14.66 16.49 -10.06
CA ALA A 155 -14.15 16.65 -11.40
C ALA A 155 -14.98 15.87 -12.43
N ILE A 156 -15.39 14.65 -12.09
CA ILE A 156 -16.22 13.79 -12.95
C ILE A 156 -17.60 14.41 -13.19
N ASP A 157 -18.23 14.93 -12.12
CA ASP A 157 -19.55 15.55 -12.22
C ASP A 157 -19.50 16.82 -13.08
N GLU A 158 -18.48 17.66 -12.90
CA GLU A 158 -18.27 18.86 -13.71
C GLU A 158 -17.95 18.53 -15.18
N GLU A 159 -17.21 17.44 -15.44
CA GLU A 159 -16.94 16.97 -16.81
C GLU A 159 -18.21 16.45 -17.50
N ARG A 160 -19.12 15.80 -16.75
CA ARG A 160 -20.40 15.30 -17.27
C ARG A 160 -21.43 16.41 -17.52
N ASN A 161 -21.41 17.44 -16.69
CA ASN A 161 -22.36 18.55 -16.77
C ASN A 161 -21.89 19.66 -17.72
N ARG A 162 -20.79 19.44 -18.46
CA ARG A 162 -20.34 20.39 -19.48
C ARG A 162 -21.32 20.43 -20.66
N PRO A 163 -21.70 21.64 -21.12
CA PRO A 163 -22.54 21.81 -22.30
C PRO A 163 -21.82 21.44 -23.61
#